data_AF-A0A528C725-F1
#
_entry.id   AF-A0A528C725-F1
#
_cell.length_a   1.000
_cell.length_b   1.000
_cell.length_c   1.000
_cell.angle_alpha   90.00
_cell.angle_beta   90.00
_cell.angle_gamma   90.00
#
_symmetry.space_group_name_H-M   'P 1'
#
loop_
_entity.id
_entity.type
_entity.pdbx_description
1 polymer ?
#
loop_
_entity_poly.entity_id
_entity_poly.type
_entity_poly.pdbx_seq_one_letter_code
_entity_poly.pdbx_strand_id
1 'polypeptide(L)' 'VAGVDIMINLLSLCARRGYRLFLLGAEQSVLDAVRMRLARDHPGLIVAGMRNGYFKPEDEAGIVEAINA' A
#
# COMPACT_ATOMS: atom_id res chain seq x y z
N VAL A 1 5.44 -6.18 -20.78
CA VAL A 1 4.75 -5.33 -19.77
C VAL A 1 5.71 -5.10 -18.63
N ALA A 2 5.88 -3.87 -18.16
CA ALA A 2 6.76 -3.59 -17.03
C ALA A 2 6.03 -3.83 -15.70
N GLY A 3 6.77 -4.15 -14.63
CA GLY A 3 6.16 -4.39 -13.31
C GLY A 3 5.38 -3.19 -12.78
N VAL A 4 5.80 -1.97 -13.12
CA VAL A 4 5.12 -0.72 -12.74
C VAL A 4 3.73 -0.59 -13.38
N ASP A 5 3.56 -1.04 -14.62
CA ASP A 5 2.28 -0.97 -15.33
C ASP A 5 1.24 -1.86 -14.64
N ILE A 6 1.68 -3.03 -14.15
CA ILE A 6 0.83 -3.96 -13.40
C ILE A 6 0.35 -3.31 -12.11
N MET A 7 1.25 -2.66 -11.36
CA MET A 7 0.89 -1.97 -10.12
C MET A 7 -0.13 -0.86 -10.35
N ILE A 8 0.04 -0.03 -11.37
CA ILE A 8 -0.90 1.06 -11.69
C ILE A 8 -2.29 0.49 -12.05
N ASN A 9 -2.33 -0.58 -12.84
CA ASN A 9 -3.57 -1.26 -13.19
C ASN A 9 -4.25 -1.90 -11.98
N LEU A 10 -3.48 -2.47 -11.06
CA LEU A 10 -3.99 -3.04 -9.81
C LEU A 10 -4.60 -1.97 -8.90
N LEU A 11 -3.94 -0.83 -8.73
CA LEU A 11 -4.48 0.31 -7.95
C LEU A 11 -5.82 0.78 -8.52
N SER A 12 -5.90 0.91 -9.84
CA SER A 12 -7.14 1.27 -10.53
C SER A 12 -8.24 0.22 -10.33
N LEU A 13 -7.89 -1.06 -10.34
CA LEU A 13 -8.82 -2.15 -10.06
C LEU A 13 -9.34 -2.09 -8.63
N CYS A 14 -8.46 -1.87 -7.65
CA CYS A 14 -8.83 -1.76 -6.25
C CYS A 14 -9.79 -0.59 -6.01
N ALA A 15 -9.52 0.58 -6.60
CA ALA A 15 -10.39 1.75 -6.50
C ALA A 15 -11.79 1.49 -7.10
N ARG A 16 -11.87 0.78 -8.24
CA ARG A 16 -13.15 0.44 -8.88
C ARG A 16 -13.94 -0.62 -8.11
N ARG A 17 -13.27 -1.58 -7.47
CA ARG A 17 -13.92 -2.71 -6.81
C ARG A 17 -14.05 -2.55 -5.29
N GLY A 18 -13.52 -1.48 -4.72
CA GLY A 18 -13.49 -1.25 -3.28
C GLY A 18 -12.56 -2.21 -2.55
N TYR A 19 -11.52 -2.74 -3.21
CA TYR A 19 -10.54 -3.58 -2.52
C TYR A 19 -9.67 -2.74 -1.59
N ARG A 20 -9.42 -3.28 -0.40
CA ARG A 20 -8.58 -2.69 0.64
C ARG A 20 -7.11 -2.97 0.34
N LEU A 21 -6.33 -1.90 0.15
CA LEU A 21 -4.90 -1.98 -0.11
C LEU A 21 -4.09 -1.82 1.18
N PHE A 22 -3.11 -2.70 1.39
CA PHE A 22 -2.07 -2.54 2.41
C PHE A 22 -0.71 -2.33 1.72
N LEU A 23 0.06 -1.34 2.15
CA LEU A 23 1.37 -1.00 1.57
C LEU A 23 2.50 -1.37 2.54
N LEU A 24 3.29 -2.39 2.22
CA LEU A 24 4.46 -2.80 2.99
C LEU A 24 5.74 -2.59 2.18
N GLY A 25 6.70 -1.84 2.71
CA GLY A 25 8.02 -1.65 2.09
C GLY A 25 8.48 -0.19 2.05
N ALA A 26 9.64 0.04 1.40
CA ALA A 26 10.29 1.33 1.23
C ALA A 26 10.56 2.10 2.55
N GLU A 27 11.08 3.32 2.43
CA GLU A 27 11.22 4.26 3.55
C GLU A 27 9.90 4.96 3.86
N GLN A 28 9.77 5.51 5.07
CA GLN A 28 8.56 6.22 5.49
C GLN A 28 8.22 7.41 4.56
N SER A 29 9.23 8.17 4.15
CA SER A 29 9.09 9.31 3.23
C SER A 29 8.44 8.92 1.90
N VAL A 30 8.75 7.72 1.40
CA VAL A 30 8.19 7.17 0.16
C VAL A 30 6.73 6.77 0.37
N LEU A 31 6.41 6.13 1.49
CA LEU A 31 5.01 5.78 1.81
C LEU A 31 4.13 7.02 1.95
N ASP A 32 4.64 8.07 2.59
CA ASP A 32 3.92 9.34 2.74
C ASP A 32 3.64 9.98 1.37
N ALA A 33 4.65 9.98 0.48
CA ALA A 33 4.50 10.45 -0.89
C ALA A 33 3.49 9.62 -1.70
N VAL A 34 3.53 8.29 -1.57
CA VAL A 34 2.58 7.38 -2.23
C VAL A 34 1.18 7.62 -1.71
N ARG A 35 0.98 7.76 -0.40
CA ARG A 35 -0.32 8.07 0.21
C ARG A 35 -0.93 9.34 -0.37
N MET A 36 -0.16 10.43 -0.43
CA MET A 36 -0.61 11.70 -1.01
C MET A 36 -0.97 11.54 -2.50
N ARG A 37 -0.15 10.81 -3.25
CA ARG A 37 -0.38 10.56 -4.67
C ARG A 37 -1.65 9.72 -4.92
N LEU A 38 -1.82 8.64 -4.17
CA LEU A 38 -2.98 7.76 -4.29
C LEU A 38 -4.28 8.47 -3.94
N ALA A 39 -4.29 9.31 -2.90
CA ALA A 39 -5.47 10.09 -2.52
C ALA A 39 -5.90 11.06 -3.64
N ARG A 40 -4.95 11.63 -4.39
CA ARG A 40 -5.22 12.53 -5.51
C ARG A 40 -5.60 11.76 -6.78
N ASP A 41 -4.84 10.74 -7.15
CA ASP A 41 -4.97 10.04 -8.42
C ASP A 41 -6.10 8.99 -8.39
N HIS A 42 -6.47 8.50 -7.20
CA HIS A 42 -7.50 7.47 -6.98
C HIS A 42 -8.37 7.77 -5.74
N PRO A 43 -9.26 8.78 -5.77
CA PRO A 43 -10.02 9.23 -4.59
C PRO A 43 -10.96 8.17 -3.97
N GLY A 44 -11.29 7.11 -4.71
CA GLY A 44 -12.07 5.97 -4.21
C GLY A 44 -11.24 4.80 -3.68
N LEU A 45 -9.91 4.90 -3.69
CA LEU A 45 -9.03 3.82 -3.23
C LEU A 45 -9.00 3.76 -1.70
N ILE A 46 -9.23 2.57 -1.16
CA ILE A 46 -9.18 2.33 0.28
C ILE A 46 -7.78 1.83 0.65
N VAL A 47 -7.02 2.67 1.35
CA VAL A 47 -5.73 2.26 1.96
C VAL A 47 -6.01 1.84 3.40
N ALA A 48 -6.03 0.53 3.65
CA ALA A 48 -6.34 -0.07 4.95
C ALA A 48 -5.16 0.02 5.93
N GLY A 49 -3.94 0.14 5.43
CA GLY A 49 -2.75 0.30 6.26
C GLY A 49 -1.49 0.50 5.44
N MET A 50 -0.42 0.90 6.11
CA MET A 50 0.91 0.99 5.52
C MET A 50 2.00 0.82 6.58
N ARG A 51 3.10 0.18 6.21
CA ARG A 51 4.26 -0.05 7.07
C ARG A 51 5.54 0.05 6.24
N ASN A 52 6.49 0.85 6.68
CA ASN A 52 7.79 0.95 6.00
C ASN A 52 8.56 -0.39 6.10
N GLY A 53 9.45 -0.64 5.15
CA GLY A 53 10.17 -1.91 5.00
C GLY A 53 11.36 -2.08 5.94
N TYR A 54 11.65 -1.09 6.78
CA TYR A 54 12.76 -1.14 7.74
C TYR A 54 12.21 -1.62 9.07
N PHE A 55 12.22 -2.93 9.24
CA PHE A 55 11.75 -3.62 10.44
C PHE A 55 12.68 -4.79 10.78
N LYS A 56 12.61 -5.27 12.02
CA LYS A 56 13.36 -6.43 12.49
C LYS A 56 12.48 -7.68 12.43
N PRO A 57 13.08 -8.89 12.48
CA PRO A 57 12.30 -10.14 12.53
C PRO A 57 11.29 -10.20 13.68
N GLU A 58 11.61 -9.57 14.82
CA GLU A 58 10.72 -9.45 15.99
C GLU A 58 9.46 -8.62 15.73
N ASP A 59 9.46 -7.74 14.71
CA ASP A 59 8.30 -6.93 14.32
C ASP A 59 7.35 -7.68 13.37
N GLU A 60 7.80 -8.76 12.72
CA GLU A 60 7.07 -9.42 11.62
C GLU A 60 5.68 -9.90 12.03
N ALA A 61 5.55 -10.46 13.23
CA ALA A 61 4.27 -10.93 13.74
C ALA A 61 3.23 -9.79 13.81
N GLY A 62 3.63 -8.63 14.36
CA GLY A 62 2.75 -7.45 14.43
C GLY A 62 2.42 -6.86 13.05
N ILE A 63 3.34 -6.97 12.08
CA ILE A 63 3.10 -6.54 10.69
C ILE A 63 2.08 -7.45 10.02
N VAL A 64 2.19 -8.77 10.19
CA VAL A 64 1.23 -9.74 9.66
C VAL A 64 -0.15 -9.53 10.28
N GLU A 65 -0.23 -9.28 11.59
CA GLU A 65 -1.48 -8.93 12.27
C GLU A 65 -2.10 -7.65 11.67
N ALA A 66 -1.30 -6.61 11.44
CA ALA A 66 -1.78 -5.37 10.83
C ALA A 66 -2.28 -5.57 9.38
N ILE A 67 -1.72 -6.51 8.63
CA ILE A 67 -2.17 -6.88 7.28
C ILE A 67 -3.51 -7.61 7.32
N ASN A 68 -3.74 -8.43 8.35
CA ASN A 68 -4.94 -9.27 8.47
C ASN A 68 -6.17 -8.57 9.09
N ALA A 69 -6.00 -7.33 9.61
CA ALA A 69 -7.07 -6.52 10.19
C ALA A 69 -7.98 -5.83 9.14
#